data_AF-A0A958Y9X8-F1
#
_entry.id   AF-A0A958Y9X8-F1
#
_cell.length_a   1.000
_cell.length_b   1.000
_cell.length_c   1.000
_cell.angle_alpha   90.00
_cell.angle_beta   90.00
_cell.angle_gamma   90.00
#
_symmetry.space_group_name_H-M   'P 1'
#
loop_
_entity.id
_entity.type
_entity.pdbx_description
1 polymer ?
#
loop_
_entity_poly.entity_id
_entity_poly.type
_entity_poly.pdbx_seq_one_letter_code
_entity_poly.pdbx_strand_id
1 'polypeptide(L)'
;PLLAEEMLRADVDFDMKNRVAIDVQNIFHKMEQRTLAAAYQFYCEKNLDNAHTAEADTLATYEVLKAQIERYDELENNTKFLADFSERKKTADFAGFIIYDKDGDEAFSFGKHKGRKVEEILEEEPGYFGWLLNADFPLYTKKVLTSIKLRNFNK
;
A
#
# COMPACT_ATOMS: atom_id res chain seq x y z
N PRO A 1 23.00 -8.48 -14.61
CA PRO A 1 24.08 -8.70 -13.61
C PRO A 1 24.43 -10.18 -13.44
N LEU A 2 23.49 -11.04 -13.04
CA LEU A 2 23.73 -12.47 -12.81
C LEU A 2 24.42 -13.18 -13.99
N LEU A 3 23.91 -13.02 -15.21
CA LEU A 3 24.46 -13.71 -16.39
C LEU A 3 25.93 -13.36 -16.66
N ALA A 4 26.30 -12.08 -16.49
CA ALA A 4 27.68 -11.65 -16.67
C ALA A 4 28.60 -12.29 -15.61
N GLU A 5 28.15 -12.33 -14.35
CA GLU A 5 28.89 -12.96 -13.25
C GLU A 5 29.08 -14.47 -13.46
N GLU A 6 28.04 -15.19 -13.92
CA GLU A 6 28.16 -16.64 -14.18
C GLU A 6 29.07 -16.95 -15.37
N MET A 7 29.06 -16.11 -16.41
CA MET A 7 29.98 -16.27 -17.55
C MET A 7 31.43 -16.05 -17.11
N LEU A 8 31.70 -15.00 -16.33
CA LEU A 8 33.05 -14.76 -15.80
C LEU A 8 33.53 -15.89 -14.88
N ARG A 9 32.66 -16.48 -14.05
CA ARG A 9 33.01 -17.66 -13.22
C ARG A 9 33.31 -18.92 -14.02
N ALA A 10 32.74 -19.03 -15.21
CA ALA A 10 33.01 -20.11 -16.14
C ALA A 10 34.20 -19.81 -17.07
N ASP A 11 35.01 -18.78 -16.76
CA ASP A 11 36.12 -18.28 -17.56
C ASP A 11 35.72 -17.87 -19.00
N VAL A 12 34.46 -17.45 -19.17
CA VAL A 12 33.93 -16.92 -20.44
C VAL A 12 33.98 -15.39 -20.41
N ASP A 13 34.79 -14.81 -21.29
CA ASP A 13 34.86 -13.36 -21.46
C ASP A 13 33.54 -12.79 -22.00
N PHE A 14 32.86 -12.00 -21.17
CA PHE A 14 31.58 -11.40 -21.47
C PHE A 14 31.71 -9.86 -21.48
N ASP A 15 31.63 -9.28 -22.67
CA ASP A 15 31.63 -7.82 -22.87
C ASP A 15 30.30 -7.33 -23.48
N MET A 16 29.86 -6.15 -23.04
CA MET A 16 28.69 -5.43 -23.52
C MET A 16 29.01 -4.35 -24.55
N LYS A 17 30.29 -4.02 -24.82
CA LYS A 17 30.67 -2.91 -25.73
C LYS A 17 30.01 -2.94 -27.12
N ASN A 18 29.78 -4.13 -27.67
CA ASN A 18 29.13 -4.32 -28.98
C ASN A 18 27.77 -5.02 -28.87
N ARG A 19 27.14 -4.99 -27.68
CA ARG A 19 25.85 -5.63 -27.42
C ARG A 19 24.88 -4.61 -26.83
N VAL A 20 23.61 -4.75 -27.16
CA VAL A 20 22.54 -3.94 -26.58
C VAL A 20 21.72 -4.80 -25.64
N ALA A 21 21.46 -4.30 -24.43
CA ALA A 21 20.52 -4.93 -23.50
C ALA A 21 19.14 -4.28 -23.72
N ILE A 22 18.15 -5.10 -24.03
CA ILE A 22 16.75 -4.66 -24.14
C ILE A 22 16.02 -5.14 -22.90
N ASP A 23 15.56 -4.19 -22.09
CA ASP A 23 14.75 -4.46 -20.92
C ASP A 23 13.26 -4.29 -21.26
N VAL A 24 12.61 -5.42 -21.54
CA VAL A 24 11.18 -5.47 -21.92
C VAL A 24 10.29 -4.97 -20.79
N GLN A 25 10.67 -5.17 -19.51
CA GLN A 25 9.89 -4.68 -18.37
C GLN A 25 9.94 -3.16 -18.29
N ASN A 26 11.11 -2.57 -18.51
CA ASN A 26 11.25 -1.11 -18.54
C ASN A 26 10.48 -0.47 -19.71
N ILE A 27 10.42 -1.14 -20.87
CA ILE A 27 9.56 -0.69 -21.98
C ILE A 27 8.09 -0.73 -21.55
N PHE A 28 7.62 -1.85 -21.00
CA PHE A 28 6.24 -1.98 -20.53
C PHE A 28 5.88 -0.89 -19.51
N HIS A 29 6.69 -0.67 -18.47
CA HIS A 29 6.40 0.36 -17.46
C HIS A 29 6.43 1.80 -18.01
N LYS A 30 7.19 2.06 -19.08
CA LYS A 30 7.21 3.38 -19.75
C LYS A 30 5.97 3.62 -20.60
N MET A 31 5.47 2.57 -21.26
CA MET A 31 4.28 2.65 -22.11
C MET A 31 2.99 2.58 -21.26
N GLU A 32 2.98 1.76 -20.21
CA GLU A 32 1.86 1.52 -19.30
C GLU A 32 2.17 2.11 -17.93
N GLN A 33 2.28 3.44 -17.87
CA GLN A 33 2.58 4.14 -16.64
C GLN A 33 1.49 3.96 -15.59
N ARG A 34 1.90 3.78 -14.33
CA ARG A 34 0.99 3.68 -13.18
C ARG A 34 0.81 5.05 -12.52
N THR A 35 0.35 6.03 -13.29
CA THR A 35 0.07 7.40 -12.83
C THR A 35 -1.41 7.72 -13.00
N LEU A 36 -1.92 8.71 -12.25
CA LEU A 36 -3.31 9.15 -12.40
C LEU A 36 -3.59 9.66 -13.82
N ALA A 37 -2.65 10.39 -14.43
CA ALA A 37 -2.77 10.87 -15.81
C ALA A 37 -2.90 9.72 -16.82
N ALA A 38 -2.08 8.68 -16.68
CA ALA A 38 -2.18 7.50 -17.54
C ALA A 38 -3.49 6.73 -17.32
N ALA A 39 -3.95 6.59 -16.07
CA ALA A 39 -5.23 5.98 -15.77
C ALA A 39 -6.39 6.80 -16.36
N TYR A 40 -6.35 8.12 -16.24
CA TYR A 40 -7.37 9.02 -16.78
C TYR A 40 -7.43 8.95 -18.31
N GLN A 41 -6.27 8.92 -18.97
CA GLN A 41 -6.22 8.71 -20.42
C GLN A 41 -6.74 7.33 -20.82
N PHE A 42 -6.40 6.27 -20.07
CA PHE A 42 -6.81 4.89 -20.41
C PHE A 42 -8.29 4.61 -20.18
N TYR A 43 -8.86 5.11 -19.09
CA TYR A 43 -10.25 4.85 -18.72
C TYR A 43 -11.22 5.87 -19.29
N CYS A 44 -10.80 7.13 -19.40
CA CYS A 44 -11.69 8.24 -19.76
C CYS A 44 -11.35 8.88 -21.11
N GLU A 45 -10.28 8.44 -21.78
CA GLU A 45 -9.80 8.99 -23.06
C GLU A 45 -9.50 10.50 -23.00
N LYS A 46 -9.12 11.00 -21.81
CA LYS A 46 -8.85 12.41 -21.54
C LYS A 46 -7.44 12.64 -21.00
N ASN A 47 -6.85 13.77 -21.39
CA ASN A 47 -5.61 14.24 -20.81
C ASN A 47 -5.89 14.94 -19.47
N LEU A 48 -4.99 14.73 -18.49
CA LEU A 48 -5.04 15.41 -17.21
C LEU A 48 -4.28 16.74 -17.29
N ASP A 49 -4.96 17.79 -17.75
CA ASP A 49 -4.44 19.15 -17.73
C ASP A 49 -4.45 19.72 -16.30
N ASN A 50 -3.45 20.52 -15.92
CA ASN A 50 -3.28 21.06 -14.55
C ASN A 50 -3.20 19.98 -13.45
N ALA A 51 -2.59 18.83 -13.78
CA ALA A 51 -2.17 17.84 -12.79
C ALA A 51 -1.45 18.52 -11.62
N HIS A 52 -1.66 18.03 -10.39
CA HIS A 52 -1.18 18.61 -9.12
C HIS A 52 -2.07 19.70 -8.49
N THR A 53 -3.17 20.10 -9.12
CA THR A 53 -4.22 20.84 -8.42
C THR A 53 -5.17 19.85 -7.74
N ALA A 54 -5.48 20.08 -6.46
CA ALA A 54 -6.32 19.16 -5.69
C ALA A 54 -7.69 18.93 -6.34
N GLU A 55 -8.27 19.95 -6.99
CA GLU A 55 -9.54 19.85 -7.70
C GLU A 55 -9.44 18.97 -8.95
N ALA A 56 -8.45 19.21 -9.82
CA ALA A 56 -8.29 18.40 -11.04
C ALA A 56 -8.00 16.93 -10.71
N ASP A 57 -7.14 16.68 -9.72
CA ASP A 57 -6.82 15.32 -9.29
C ASP A 57 -8.05 14.62 -8.67
N THR A 58 -8.90 15.35 -7.93
CA THR A 58 -10.15 14.82 -7.36
C THR A 58 -11.16 14.47 -8.45
N LEU A 59 -11.36 15.36 -9.43
CA LEU A 59 -12.28 15.13 -10.54
C LEU A 59 -11.81 13.96 -11.43
N ALA A 60 -10.52 13.92 -11.78
CA ALA A 60 -9.96 12.82 -12.55
C ALA A 60 -10.09 11.48 -11.83
N THR A 61 -9.83 11.45 -10.51
CA THR A 61 -10.01 10.23 -9.71
C THR A 61 -11.47 9.76 -9.71
N TYR A 62 -12.43 10.68 -9.59
CA TYR A 62 -13.85 10.37 -9.64
C TYR A 62 -14.28 9.83 -11.01
N GLU A 63 -13.84 10.46 -12.09
CA GLU A 63 -14.15 10.00 -13.45
C GLU A 63 -13.52 8.63 -13.75
N VAL A 64 -12.28 8.39 -13.29
CA VAL A 64 -11.64 7.08 -13.40
C VAL A 64 -12.46 6.02 -12.67
N LEU A 65 -12.92 6.28 -11.45
CA LEU A 65 -13.74 5.32 -10.70
C LEU A 65 -15.04 4.99 -11.44
N LYS A 66 -15.72 6.00 -11.99
CA LYS A 66 -16.93 5.80 -12.80
C LYS A 66 -16.66 4.91 -14.00
N ALA A 67 -15.62 5.23 -14.76
CA ALA A 67 -15.24 4.46 -15.95
C ALA A 67 -14.80 3.02 -15.60
N GLN A 68 -14.16 2.81 -14.45
CA GLN A 68 -13.86 1.46 -13.95
C GLN A 68 -15.13 0.65 -13.69
N ILE A 69 -16.09 1.23 -12.96
CA ILE A 69 -17.38 0.59 -12.65
C ILE A 69 -18.17 0.29 -13.94
N GLU A 70 -18.12 1.16 -14.94
CA GLU A 70 -18.79 0.94 -16.23
C GLU A 70 -18.10 -0.12 -17.10
N ARG A 71 -16.79 -0.30 -16.96
CA ARG A 71 -15.98 -1.16 -17.81
C ARG A 71 -15.92 -2.62 -17.35
N TYR A 72 -15.97 -2.86 -16.04
CA TYR A 72 -15.77 -4.18 -15.46
C TYR A 72 -17.06 -4.71 -14.85
N ASP A 73 -17.59 -5.80 -15.41
CA ASP A 73 -18.82 -6.44 -14.93
C ASP A 73 -18.69 -6.94 -13.48
N GLU A 74 -17.48 -7.25 -13.02
CA GLU A 74 -17.21 -7.64 -11.64
C GLU A 74 -17.28 -6.50 -10.62
N LEU A 75 -17.34 -5.23 -11.06
CA LEU A 75 -17.39 -4.07 -10.17
C LEU A 75 -18.82 -3.61 -9.94
N GLU A 76 -19.34 -3.83 -8.74
CA GLU A 76 -20.63 -3.29 -8.34
C GLU A 76 -20.53 -1.79 -8.02
N ASN A 77 -21.49 -0.99 -8.50
CA ASN A 77 -21.62 0.42 -8.13
C ASN A 77 -22.20 0.56 -6.71
N ASN A 78 -21.48 0.04 -5.73
CA ASN A 78 -21.86 0.03 -4.33
C ASN A 78 -20.62 0.37 -3.48
N THR A 79 -20.73 1.41 -2.66
CA THR A 79 -19.59 1.91 -1.88
C THR A 79 -19.03 0.89 -0.90
N LYS A 80 -19.87 0.03 -0.33
CA LYS A 80 -19.43 -1.03 0.58
C LYS A 80 -18.68 -2.13 -0.18
N PHE A 81 -19.24 -2.59 -1.30
CA PHE A 81 -18.57 -3.55 -2.17
C PHE A 81 -17.20 -3.02 -2.63
N LEU A 82 -17.15 -1.78 -3.14
CA LEU A 82 -15.91 -1.18 -3.64
C LEU A 82 -14.87 -0.99 -2.52
N ALA A 83 -15.30 -0.67 -1.30
CA ALA A 83 -14.41 -0.60 -0.14
C ALA A 83 -13.81 -1.98 0.17
N ASP A 84 -14.64 -3.03 0.22
CA ASP A 84 -14.18 -4.40 0.50
C ASP A 84 -13.30 -4.95 -0.65
N PHE A 85 -13.67 -4.68 -1.91
CA PHE A 85 -12.96 -5.14 -3.11
C PHE A 85 -11.58 -4.48 -3.26
N SER A 86 -11.47 -3.20 -2.92
CA SER A 86 -10.21 -2.45 -3.00
C SER A 86 -9.28 -2.66 -1.80
N GLU A 87 -9.77 -3.31 -0.73
CA GLU A 87 -9.01 -3.57 0.47
C GLU A 87 -7.84 -4.53 0.21
N ARG A 88 -6.60 -4.01 0.24
CA ARG A 88 -5.40 -4.84 0.09
C ARG A 88 -5.00 -5.57 1.37
N LYS A 89 -5.33 -4.99 2.53
CA LYS A 89 -4.95 -5.50 3.85
C LYS A 89 -5.90 -4.94 4.90
N LYS A 90 -6.45 -5.81 5.74
CA LYS A 90 -7.24 -5.41 6.92
C LYS A 90 -6.34 -4.76 7.96
N THR A 91 -6.47 -3.45 8.11
CA THR A 91 -5.74 -2.66 9.12
C THR A 91 -6.73 -2.00 10.07
N ALA A 92 -6.39 -1.93 11.34
CA ALA A 92 -7.17 -1.20 12.33
C ALA A 92 -6.89 0.32 12.26
N ASP A 93 -5.73 0.70 11.72
CA ASP A 93 -5.35 2.09 11.46
C ASP A 93 -5.02 2.33 9.97
N PHE A 94 -5.21 3.56 9.50
CA PHE A 94 -4.94 3.91 8.10
C PHE A 94 -3.46 3.84 7.70
N ALA A 95 -2.55 3.96 8.66
CA ALA A 95 -1.11 3.87 8.39
C ALA A 95 -0.60 2.43 8.39
N GLY A 96 -1.44 1.45 8.77
CA GLY A 96 -1.14 0.03 8.71
C GLY A 96 -0.15 -0.45 9.77
N PHE A 97 0.04 0.30 10.86
CA PHE A 97 0.86 -0.09 12.02
C PHE A 97 0.15 -1.12 12.91
N ILE A 98 -1.18 -1.12 12.90
CA ILE A 98 -2.05 -2.04 13.63
C ILE A 98 -2.89 -2.80 12.61
N ILE A 99 -2.79 -4.11 12.64
CA ILE A 99 -3.44 -5.02 11.69
C ILE A 99 -4.39 -5.93 12.43
N TYR A 100 -5.38 -6.48 11.73
CA TYR A 100 -6.12 -7.61 12.27
C TYR A 100 -5.38 -8.90 11.95
N ASP A 101 -5.20 -9.75 12.95
CA ASP A 101 -4.68 -11.10 12.75
C ASP A 101 -5.75 -12.04 12.17
N LYS A 102 -5.46 -13.34 12.13
CA LYS A 102 -6.37 -14.34 11.56
C LYS A 102 -7.61 -14.56 12.43
N ASP A 103 -7.52 -14.28 13.72
CA ASP A 103 -8.61 -14.42 14.69
C ASP A 103 -9.45 -13.14 14.76
N GLY A 104 -9.01 -12.07 14.08
CA GLY A 104 -9.67 -10.76 14.05
C GLY A 104 -9.22 -9.83 15.17
N ASP A 105 -8.13 -10.16 15.87
CA ASP A 105 -7.60 -9.35 16.96
C ASP A 105 -6.57 -8.34 16.46
N GLU A 106 -6.51 -7.16 17.11
CA GLU A 106 -5.52 -6.14 16.74
C GLU A 106 -4.10 -6.58 17.13
N ALA A 107 -3.19 -6.57 16.16
CA ALA A 107 -1.79 -6.95 16.30
C ALA A 107 -0.86 -5.89 15.71
N PHE A 108 0.37 -5.80 16.22
CA PHE A 108 1.38 -4.90 15.66
C PHE A 108 1.89 -5.42 14.31
N SER A 109 2.03 -4.54 13.33
CA SER A 109 2.61 -4.90 12.02
C SER A 109 4.11 -4.60 11.90
N PHE A 110 4.71 -4.01 12.95
CA PHE A 110 6.04 -3.44 12.95
C PHE A 110 6.81 -3.71 14.26
N GLY A 111 8.10 -3.39 14.26
CA GLY A 111 8.95 -3.42 15.46
C GLY A 111 9.20 -4.81 16.02
N LYS A 112 9.76 -4.86 17.25
CA LYS A 112 10.08 -6.11 17.96
C LYS A 112 8.84 -6.96 18.27
N HIS A 113 7.66 -6.35 18.32
CA HIS A 113 6.38 -6.98 18.64
C HIS A 113 5.55 -7.31 17.41
N LYS A 114 6.15 -7.26 16.21
CA LYS A 114 5.44 -7.58 14.96
C LYS A 114 4.77 -8.96 15.03
N GLY A 115 3.47 -8.98 14.74
CA GLY A 115 2.62 -10.16 14.77
C GLY A 115 2.05 -10.50 16.15
N ARG A 116 2.46 -9.81 17.22
CA ARG A 116 1.90 -9.99 18.57
C ARG A 116 0.67 -9.11 18.77
N LYS A 117 -0.27 -9.59 19.60
CA LYS A 117 -1.52 -8.88 19.91
C LYS A 117 -1.23 -7.61 20.68
N VAL A 118 -1.91 -6.53 20.33
CA VAL A 118 -1.74 -5.23 21.00
C VAL A 118 -2.11 -5.37 22.47
N GLU A 119 -3.26 -5.98 22.77
CA GLU A 119 -3.74 -6.20 24.14
C GLU A 119 -2.69 -6.87 25.04
N GLU A 120 -2.10 -7.98 24.56
CA GLU A 120 -1.05 -8.74 25.25
C GLU A 120 0.17 -7.87 25.60
N ILE A 121 0.68 -7.10 24.63
CA ILE A 121 1.84 -6.24 24.84
C ILE A 121 1.55 -5.09 25.82
N LEU A 122 0.33 -4.54 25.79
CA LEU A 122 -0.05 -3.47 26.71
C LEU A 122 -0.12 -3.94 28.16
N GLU A 123 -0.41 -5.23 28.38
CA GLU A 123 -0.40 -5.88 29.69
C GLU A 123 1.01 -6.29 30.13
N GLU A 124 1.78 -6.94 29.26
CA GLU A 124 3.15 -7.40 29.55
C GLU A 124 4.14 -6.25 29.72
N GLU A 125 4.03 -5.22 28.88
CA GLU A 125 4.95 -4.07 28.85
C GLU A 125 4.19 -2.73 28.96
N PRO A 126 3.64 -2.35 30.12
CA PRO A 126 2.85 -1.11 30.25
C PRO A 126 3.59 0.17 29.83
N GLY A 127 4.92 0.17 29.99
CA GLY A 127 5.80 1.27 29.54
C GLY A 127 5.87 1.42 28.01
N TYR A 128 5.64 0.34 27.26
CA TYR A 128 5.65 0.36 25.79
C TYR A 128 4.55 1.27 25.23
N PHE A 129 3.39 1.32 25.89
CA PHE A 129 2.31 2.24 25.52
C PHE A 129 2.73 3.71 25.65
N GLY A 130 3.40 4.05 26.75
CA GLY A 130 3.91 5.41 26.96
C GLY A 130 4.92 5.81 25.89
N TRP A 131 5.80 4.88 25.48
CA TRP A 131 6.68 5.11 24.34
C TRP A 131 5.92 5.31 23.02
N LEU A 132 4.93 4.45 22.71
CA LEU A 132 4.11 4.55 21.49
C LEU A 132 3.39 5.91 21.37
N LEU A 133 2.83 6.41 22.47
CA LEU A 133 2.14 7.70 22.48
C LEU A 133 3.08 8.90 22.30
N ASN A 134 4.33 8.79 22.77
CA ASN A 134 5.33 9.85 22.65
C ASN A 134 6.14 9.77 21.34
N ALA A 135 6.24 8.58 20.74
CA ALA A 135 6.90 8.37 19.46
C ALA A 135 6.12 9.04 18.31
N ASP A 136 6.79 9.22 17.17
CA ASP A 136 6.23 9.88 15.99
C ASP A 136 5.34 8.92 15.18
N PHE A 137 4.17 8.59 15.75
CA PHE A 137 3.10 7.87 15.06
C PHE A 137 1.96 8.80 14.66
N PRO A 138 1.25 8.52 13.56
CA PRO A 138 0.04 9.23 13.19
C PRO A 138 -0.97 9.28 14.34
N LEU A 139 -1.65 10.41 14.50
CA LEU A 139 -2.63 10.61 15.58
C LEU A 139 -3.75 9.57 15.57
N TYR A 140 -4.17 9.12 14.38
CA TYR A 140 -5.18 8.07 14.26
C TYR A 140 -4.68 6.72 14.81
N THR A 141 -3.44 6.33 14.52
CA THR A 141 -2.82 5.13 15.09
C THR A 141 -2.76 5.22 16.61
N LYS A 142 -2.35 6.36 17.17
CA LYS A 142 -2.36 6.60 18.63
C LYS A 142 -3.77 6.53 19.23
N LYS A 143 -4.77 7.07 18.52
CA LYS A 143 -6.18 6.97 18.91
C LYS A 143 -6.65 5.52 18.97
N VAL A 144 -6.36 4.71 17.94
CA VAL A 144 -6.68 3.28 17.90
C VAL A 144 -6.05 2.53 19.08
N LEU A 145 -4.74 2.71 19.31
CA LEU A 145 -4.03 2.13 20.45
C LEU A 145 -4.65 2.51 21.80
N THR A 146 -5.06 3.78 21.94
CA THR A 146 -5.72 4.27 23.17
C THR A 146 -7.09 3.65 23.34
N SER A 147 -7.87 3.51 22.26
CA SER A 147 -9.16 2.82 22.30
C SER A 147 -9.02 1.37 22.72
N ILE A 148 -8.04 0.63 22.18
CA ILE A 148 -7.74 -0.76 22.58
C ILE A 148 -7.45 -0.82 24.09
N LYS A 149 -6.57 0.06 24.59
CA LYS A 149 -6.23 0.13 26.01
C LYS A 149 -7.47 0.37 26.88
N LEU A 150 -8.31 1.34 26.53
CA LEU A 150 -9.52 1.67 27.29
C LEU A 150 -10.56 0.53 27.29
N ARG A 151 -10.67 -0.24 26.20
CA ARG A 151 -11.55 -1.42 26.15
C ARG A 151 -11.09 -2.47 27.16
N ASN A 152 -9.79 -2.68 27.33
CA ASN A 152 -9.26 -3.64 28.30
C ASN A 152 -9.39 -3.21 29.75
N PHE A 153 -9.34 -1.91 30.06
CA PHE A 153 -9.59 -1.41 31.41
C PHE A 153 -11.05 -1.59 31.88
N ASN A 154 -12.00 -1.69 30.94
CA ASN A 154 -13.43 -1.80 31.23
C ASN A 154 -13.98 -3.24 31.10
N LYS A 155 -13.11 -4.23 30.83
CA LYS A 155 -13.44 -5.66 30.92
C LYS A 155 -13.26 -6.13 32.37
#